data_AF-A0A9D9UXY2-F1
#
_entry.id   AF-A0A9D9UXY2-F1
#
_cell.length_a   1.000
_cell.length_b   1.000
_cell.length_c   1.000
_cell.angle_alpha   90.00
_cell.angle_beta   90.00
_cell.angle_gamma   90.00
#
_symmetry.space_group_name_H-M   'P 1'
#
loop_
_entity.id
_entity.type
_entity.pdbx_description
1 polymer ?
#
loop_
_entity_poly.entity_id
_entity_poly.type
_entity_poly.pdbx_seq_one_letter_code
_entity_poly.pdbx_strand_id
1 'polypeptide(L)'
;MKLLLEKDQYIIISSSDTIQTMNAYSDGDASFKKHNQCYQIYGEFPIQIFLLTLQTLLTKSLFGNLPLHHSISQDIGYLWNQQGNDPTFISIKYTDQNNDTYWIGKKYELSSYDYVAWIYNDEQSHIIFEITPAYPRCINQENEQEIAHYQKWMQEYKPACKIIISQKAAQEWVEQCQQILDIIDKNSQTLYGQE
;
A
#
# COMPACT_ATOMS: atom_id res chain seq x y z
N MET A 1 10.07 -12.77 -4.44
CA MET A 1 9.93 -12.52 -2.98
C MET A 1 8.46 -12.55 -2.59
N LYS A 2 8.12 -13.15 -1.45
CA LYS A 2 6.74 -13.35 -0.98
C LYS A 2 6.63 -12.89 0.47
N LEU A 3 5.80 -11.87 0.70
CA LEU A 3 5.57 -11.25 2.00
C LEU A 3 4.25 -11.79 2.57
N LEU A 4 4.31 -12.66 3.58
CA LEU A 4 3.15 -13.26 4.23
C LEU A 4 2.75 -12.42 5.45
N LEU A 5 1.52 -11.91 5.45
CA LEU A 5 0.87 -11.37 6.65
C LEU A 5 0.10 -12.51 7.33
N GLU A 6 0.63 -13.01 8.45
CA GLU A 6 -0.12 -13.92 9.31
C GLU A 6 -0.95 -13.13 10.32
N LYS A 7 -2.08 -13.74 10.73
CA LYS A 7 -3.07 -13.12 11.61
C LYS A 7 -2.50 -12.72 12.98
N ASP A 8 -1.32 -13.24 13.33
CA ASP A 8 -0.62 -13.01 14.58
C ASP A 8 0.84 -12.53 14.32
N GLN A 9 1.00 -11.21 14.28
CA GLN A 9 2.21 -10.45 14.66
C GLN A 9 3.53 -10.55 13.87
N TYR A 10 3.57 -11.04 12.63
CA TYR A 10 4.82 -11.00 11.85
C TYR A 10 4.62 -10.61 10.39
N ILE A 11 5.55 -9.79 9.87
CA ILE A 11 5.83 -9.68 8.45
C ILE A 11 6.84 -10.79 8.12
N ILE A 12 6.41 -11.85 7.44
CA ILE A 12 7.32 -12.91 7.00
C ILE A 12 7.74 -12.62 5.57
N ILE A 13 8.98 -12.21 5.37
CA ILE A 13 9.60 -12.06 4.05
C ILE A 13 10.29 -13.37 3.70
N SER A 14 9.74 -14.09 2.72
CA SER A 14 10.36 -15.29 2.17
C SER A 14 10.93 -15.00 0.78
N SER A 15 12.24 -15.21 0.63
CA SER A 15 12.91 -15.27 -0.67
C SER A 15 13.31 -16.73 -0.93
N SER A 16 13.01 -17.24 -2.12
CA SER A 16 13.50 -18.55 -2.59
C SER A 16 15.00 -18.52 -2.89
N ASP A 17 15.55 -17.33 -3.06
CA ASP A 17 16.97 -17.12 -3.29
C ASP A 17 17.63 -16.82 -1.95
N THR A 18 18.64 -17.62 -1.60
CA THR A 18 19.64 -17.29 -0.58
C THR A 18 19.98 -15.80 -0.68
N ILE A 19 19.98 -15.11 0.45
CA ILE A 19 20.12 -13.65 0.69
C ILE A 19 21.44 -13.09 0.14
N GLN A 20 21.73 -13.30 -1.15
CA GLN A 20 23.02 -12.97 -1.77
C GLN A 20 22.88 -11.88 -2.83
N THR A 21 21.70 -11.62 -3.39
CA THR A 21 21.51 -10.55 -4.37
C THR A 21 20.07 -10.03 -4.39
N MET A 22 19.82 -8.90 -3.73
CA MET A 22 18.68 -8.03 -4.06
C MET A 22 19.24 -6.88 -4.89
N ASN A 23 19.14 -6.97 -6.22
CA ASN A 23 19.49 -5.87 -7.11
C ASN A 23 18.37 -4.83 -7.10
N ALA A 24 18.73 -3.54 -6.96
CA ALA A 24 17.79 -2.42 -6.80
C ALA A 24 17.12 -1.93 -8.10
N TYR A 25 17.17 -2.70 -9.19
CA TYR A 25 16.64 -2.26 -10.48
C TYR A 25 15.89 -3.38 -11.21
N SER A 26 14.56 -3.26 -11.21
CA SER A 26 13.71 -3.58 -12.35
C SER A 26 12.35 -2.93 -12.09
N ASP A 27 11.83 -2.20 -13.06
CA ASP A 27 10.44 -1.73 -13.05
C ASP A 27 9.49 -2.93 -13.00
N GLY A 28 8.54 -2.91 -12.06
CA GLY A 28 7.45 -3.88 -12.03
C GLY A 28 6.56 -3.72 -10.79
N ASP A 29 5.28 -4.03 -10.94
CA ASP A 29 4.24 -3.74 -9.95
C ASP A 29 4.27 -4.65 -8.72
N ALA A 30 3.67 -4.19 -7.61
CA ALA A 30 3.40 -5.00 -6.44
C ALA A 30 2.02 -5.68 -6.55
N SER A 31 1.97 -7.01 -6.65
CA SER A 31 0.71 -7.78 -6.70
C SER A 31 0.40 -8.46 -5.36
N PHE A 32 -0.88 -8.46 -4.99
CA PHE A 32 -1.39 -9.16 -3.82
C PHE A 32 -2.08 -10.47 -4.22
N LYS A 33 -1.68 -11.60 -3.63
CA LYS A 33 -2.44 -12.85 -3.73
C LYS A 33 -2.83 -13.35 -2.34
N LYS A 34 -4.11 -13.67 -2.19
CA LYS A 34 -4.59 -14.46 -1.05
C LYS A 34 -4.24 -15.92 -1.29
N HIS A 35 -3.47 -16.52 -0.39
CA HIS A 35 -3.18 -17.95 -0.43
C HIS A 35 -3.30 -18.50 0.99
N ASN A 36 -4.31 -19.35 1.20
CA ASN A 36 -4.80 -19.76 2.51
C ASN A 36 -5.32 -18.57 3.35
N GLN A 37 -4.86 -18.41 4.59
CA GLN A 37 -5.21 -17.34 5.53
C GLN A 37 -4.24 -16.15 5.52
N CYS A 38 -3.24 -16.17 4.64
CA CYS A 38 -2.20 -15.14 4.59
C CYS A 38 -2.35 -14.31 3.32
N TYR A 39 -2.11 -13.00 3.43
CA TYR A 39 -1.97 -12.13 2.27
C TYR A 39 -0.51 -12.16 1.83
N GLN A 40 -0.27 -12.48 0.56
CA GLN A 40 1.06 -12.52 -0.04
C GLN A 40 1.25 -11.28 -0.89
N ILE A 41 2.26 -10.48 -0.57
CA ILE A 41 2.72 -9.39 -1.44
C ILE A 41 3.87 -9.93 -2.27
N TYR A 42 3.69 -9.87 -3.58
CA TYR A 42 4.70 -10.12 -4.60
C TYR A 42 5.09 -8.77 -5.17
N GLY A 43 6.37 -8.48 -5.32
CA GLY A 43 6.80 -7.25 -5.98
C GLY A 43 7.96 -7.56 -6.91
N GLU A 44 7.85 -7.11 -8.16
CA GLU A 44 9.00 -6.78 -9.01
C GLU A 44 9.50 -5.36 -8.73
N PHE A 45 8.78 -4.61 -7.89
CA PHE A 45 9.07 -3.26 -7.44
C PHE A 45 10.41 -3.20 -6.67
N PRO A 46 11.14 -2.07 -6.71
CA PRO A 46 12.30 -1.88 -5.84
C PRO A 46 11.82 -2.00 -4.40
N ILE A 47 12.12 -3.14 -3.77
CA ILE A 47 11.71 -3.46 -2.40
C ILE A 47 12.10 -2.33 -1.43
N GLN A 48 13.18 -1.62 -1.73
CA GLN A 48 13.61 -0.43 -1.03
C GLN A 48 12.50 0.65 -0.99
N ILE A 49 11.86 0.98 -2.10
CA ILE A 49 10.80 2.01 -2.14
C ILE A 49 9.58 1.54 -1.33
N PHE A 50 9.17 0.28 -1.48
CA PHE A 50 8.07 -0.26 -0.68
C PHE A 50 8.36 -0.20 0.82
N LEU A 51 9.55 -0.63 1.24
CA LEU A 51 9.97 -0.59 2.64
C LEU A 51 10.07 0.84 3.17
N LEU A 52 10.57 1.79 2.37
CA LEU A 52 10.62 3.21 2.74
C LEU A 52 9.21 3.79 2.89
N THR A 53 8.28 3.47 2.00
CA THR A 53 6.87 3.90 2.11
C THR A 53 6.22 3.28 3.34
N LEU A 54 6.39 1.98 3.56
CA LEU A 54 5.87 1.29 4.74
C LEU A 54 6.39 1.91 6.04
N GLN A 55 7.71 2.07 6.13
CA GLN A 55 8.38 2.68 7.27
C GLN A 55 7.87 4.11 7.51
N THR A 56 7.74 4.91 6.45
CA THR A 56 7.24 6.29 6.52
C THR A 56 5.81 6.36 7.05
N LEU A 57 4.90 5.55 6.50
CA LEU A 57 3.49 5.55 6.90
C LEU A 57 3.31 5.05 8.33
N LEU A 58 4.01 3.98 8.73
CA LEU A 58 3.98 3.47 10.09
C LEU A 58 4.56 4.47 11.09
N THR A 59 5.69 5.10 10.76
CA THR A 59 6.32 6.13 11.61
C THR A 59 5.37 7.30 11.82
N LYS A 60 4.78 7.85 10.74
CA LYS A 60 3.79 8.93 10.86
C LYS A 60 2.60 8.50 11.71
N SER A 61 2.11 7.27 11.54
CA SER A 61 0.96 6.75 12.28
C SER A 61 1.26 6.52 13.76
N LEU A 62 2.47 6.05 14.10
CA LEU A 62 2.95 5.89 15.48
C LEU A 62 2.96 7.22 16.25
N PHE A 63 3.31 8.31 15.56
CA PHE A 63 3.31 9.66 16.12
C PHE A 63 1.95 10.39 16.00
N GLY A 64 0.89 9.72 15.53
CA GLY A 64 -0.43 10.34 15.34
C GLY A 64 -0.47 11.40 14.24
N ASN A 65 0.54 11.43 13.37
CA ASN A 65 0.73 12.42 12.31
C ASN A 65 0.12 11.98 10.97
N LEU A 66 -0.71 10.93 10.96
CA LEU A 66 -1.41 10.45 9.78
C LEU A 66 -2.93 10.29 9.98
N PRO A 67 -3.63 11.28 10.57
CA PRO A 67 -5.08 11.20 10.72
C PRO A 67 -5.76 11.10 9.36
N LEU A 68 -6.75 10.21 9.25
CA LEU A 68 -7.58 10.12 8.07
C LEU A 68 -8.31 11.45 7.86
N HIS A 69 -8.18 12.02 6.66
CA HIS A 69 -8.72 13.34 6.37
C HIS A 69 -10.25 13.30 6.46
N HIS A 70 -10.87 14.28 7.13
CA HIS A 70 -12.32 14.34 7.37
C HIS A 70 -13.19 14.26 6.10
N SER A 71 -12.63 14.55 4.93
CA SER A 71 -13.33 14.39 3.64
C SER A 71 -13.47 12.95 3.18
N ILE A 72 -12.70 12.03 3.76
CA ILE A 72 -12.80 10.59 3.54
C ILE A 72 -13.90 10.10 4.49
N SER A 73 -15.15 10.43 4.15
CA SER A 73 -16.35 10.16 4.96
C SER A 73 -16.93 8.76 4.74
N GLN A 74 -16.36 8.02 3.79
CA GLN A 74 -16.70 6.65 3.46
C GLN A 74 -15.41 5.82 3.44
N ASP A 75 -15.56 4.53 3.17
CA ASP A 75 -14.43 3.65 2.94
C ASP A 75 -13.44 4.22 1.91
N ILE A 76 -12.16 4.27 2.27
CA ILE A 76 -11.12 4.89 1.44
C ILE A 76 -10.96 4.17 0.10
N GLY A 77 -11.11 2.84 0.06
CA GLY A 77 -11.05 2.08 -1.17
C GLY A 77 -12.28 2.26 -2.04
N TYR A 78 -13.47 2.42 -1.44
CA TYR A 78 -14.66 2.80 -2.19
C TYR A 78 -14.44 4.14 -2.90
N LEU A 79 -13.94 5.14 -2.18
CA LEU A 79 -13.66 6.47 -2.72
C LEU A 79 -12.55 6.45 -3.77
N TRP A 80 -11.51 5.64 -3.59
CA TRP A 80 -10.47 5.39 -4.59
C TRP A 80 -11.05 4.86 -5.89
N ASN A 81 -11.91 3.83 -5.80
CA ASN A 81 -12.53 3.24 -6.97
C ASN A 81 -13.45 4.20 -7.70
N GLN A 82 -14.16 5.07 -6.97
CA GLN A 82 -14.99 6.11 -7.57
C GLN A 82 -14.13 7.18 -8.24
N GLN A 83 -13.10 7.69 -7.57
CA GLN A 83 -12.20 8.72 -8.12
C GLN A 83 -11.43 8.24 -9.36
N GLY A 84 -11.01 6.97 -9.39
CA GLY A 84 -10.30 6.39 -10.53
C GLY A 84 -11.17 6.21 -11.78
N ASN A 85 -12.49 6.10 -11.61
CA ASN A 85 -13.43 5.88 -12.70
C ASN A 85 -14.25 7.14 -13.05
N ASP A 86 -14.46 8.04 -12.10
CA ASP A 86 -15.05 9.36 -12.27
C ASP A 86 -14.14 10.41 -11.57
N PRO A 87 -13.26 11.10 -12.33
CA PRO A 87 -12.37 12.11 -11.77
C PRO A 87 -13.10 13.37 -11.30
N THR A 88 -14.40 13.52 -11.59
CA THR A 88 -15.23 14.62 -11.08
C THR A 88 -15.83 14.30 -9.71
N PHE A 89 -15.78 13.04 -9.28
CA PHE A 89 -16.41 12.56 -8.05
C PHE A 89 -15.80 13.12 -6.77
N ILE A 90 -14.48 13.37 -6.74
CA ILE A 90 -13.80 13.90 -5.54
C ILE A 90 -12.87 15.06 -5.87
N SER A 91 -13.16 16.22 -5.28
CA SER A 91 -12.47 17.48 -5.54
C SER A 91 -11.29 17.77 -4.61
N ILE A 92 -11.16 17.05 -3.48
CA ILE A 92 -10.15 17.37 -2.48
C ILE A 92 -8.83 16.73 -2.89
N LYS A 93 -7.96 17.60 -3.39
CA LYS A 93 -6.62 17.26 -3.85
C LYS A 93 -5.58 17.92 -2.95
N TYR A 94 -4.41 17.33 -2.87
CA TYR A 94 -3.21 17.98 -2.33
C TYR A 94 -2.18 18.12 -3.44
N THR A 95 -1.35 19.14 -3.31
CA THR A 95 -0.18 19.33 -4.15
C THR A 95 1.03 18.78 -3.41
N ASP A 96 1.79 17.91 -4.05
CA ASP A 96 3.01 17.37 -3.49
C ASP A 96 4.19 18.37 -3.61
N GLN A 97 5.39 17.91 -3.29
CA GLN A 97 6.60 18.73 -3.32
C GLN A 97 7.07 19.07 -4.75
N ASN A 98 6.59 18.32 -5.74
CA ASN A 98 6.91 18.47 -7.16
C ASN A 98 5.87 19.31 -7.91
N ASN A 99 4.90 19.89 -7.19
CA ASN A 99 3.71 20.57 -7.75
C ASN A 99 2.70 19.66 -8.45
N ASP A 100 2.79 18.34 -8.25
CA ASP A 100 1.82 17.41 -8.78
C ASP A 100 0.59 17.34 -7.88
N THR A 101 -0.60 17.28 -8.50
CA THR A 101 -1.87 17.36 -7.78
C THR A 101 -2.53 15.98 -7.72
N TYR A 102 -2.70 15.46 -6.50
CA TYR A 102 -3.23 14.12 -6.24
C TYR A 102 -4.48 14.17 -5.38
N TRP A 103 -5.34 13.16 -5.50
CA TRP A 103 -6.44 12.95 -4.56
C TRP A 103 -5.91 12.74 -3.13
N ILE A 104 -6.57 13.33 -2.13
CA ILE A 104 -6.12 13.31 -0.74
C ILE A 104 -5.87 11.90 -0.16
N GLY A 105 -6.59 10.88 -0.64
CA GLY A 105 -6.41 9.50 -0.21
C GLY A 105 -5.04 8.90 -0.54
N LYS A 106 -4.34 9.44 -1.56
CA LYS A 106 -2.97 9.00 -1.90
C LYS A 106 -1.96 9.17 -0.74
N LYS A 107 -2.24 10.04 0.24
CA LYS A 107 -1.41 10.20 1.44
C LYS A 107 -1.29 8.94 2.30
N TYR A 108 -2.25 8.05 2.19
CA TYR A 108 -2.40 6.85 3.02
C TYR A 108 -2.03 5.57 2.27
N GLU A 109 -1.75 5.66 0.96
CA GLU A 109 -1.50 4.50 0.11
C GLU A 109 -0.12 3.90 0.39
N LEU A 110 -0.11 2.62 0.73
CA LEU A 110 1.11 1.83 0.83
C LEU A 110 1.49 1.22 -0.52
N SER A 111 0.51 0.66 -1.24
CA SER A 111 0.68 0.11 -2.57
C SER A 111 -0.67 -0.08 -3.28
N SER A 112 -0.66 -0.05 -4.60
CA SER A 112 -1.86 -0.20 -5.44
C SER A 112 -1.64 -1.17 -6.61
N TYR A 113 -2.53 -2.15 -6.74
CA TYR A 113 -2.72 -3.02 -7.90
C TYR A 113 -4.17 -3.53 -7.90
N ASP A 114 -4.44 -4.81 -8.15
CA ASP A 114 -5.75 -5.48 -7.95
C ASP A 114 -6.33 -5.26 -6.55
N TYR A 115 -5.46 -5.01 -5.56
CA TYR A 115 -5.81 -4.55 -4.24
C TYR A 115 -4.97 -3.32 -3.90
N VAL A 116 -5.55 -2.44 -3.10
CA VAL A 116 -4.86 -1.27 -2.55
C VAL A 116 -4.74 -1.44 -1.05
N ALA A 117 -3.53 -1.23 -0.53
CA ALA A 117 -3.24 -1.24 0.88
C ALA A 117 -3.10 0.18 1.41
N TRP A 118 -3.66 0.43 2.59
CA TRP A 118 -3.72 1.75 3.22
C TRP A 118 -3.23 1.68 4.67
N ILE A 119 -2.54 2.72 5.11
CA ILE A 119 -2.17 2.94 6.51
C ILE A 119 -2.57 4.36 6.92
N TYR A 120 -3.31 4.48 8.02
CA TYR A 120 -3.76 5.78 8.55
C TYR A 120 -4.10 5.68 10.05
N ASN A 121 -4.27 6.82 10.71
CA ASN A 121 -4.87 6.91 12.03
C ASN A 121 -6.38 7.13 11.92
N ASP A 122 -7.17 6.33 12.63
CA ASP A 122 -8.62 6.59 12.78
C ASP A 122 -8.89 7.78 13.71
N GLU A 123 -10.18 8.12 13.92
CA GLU A 123 -10.59 9.21 14.81
C GLU A 123 -10.19 9.00 16.28
N GLN A 124 -9.89 7.76 16.67
CA GLN A 124 -9.44 7.37 18.00
C GLN A 124 -7.91 7.24 18.07
N SER A 125 -7.20 7.65 17.02
CA SER A 125 -5.74 7.56 16.88
C SER A 125 -5.20 6.12 16.84
N HIS A 126 -6.03 5.11 16.57
CA HIS A 126 -5.57 3.77 16.29
C HIS A 126 -4.88 3.71 14.93
N ILE A 127 -3.84 2.89 14.81
CA ILE A 127 -3.17 2.64 13.53
C ILE A 127 -3.99 1.60 12.76
N ILE A 128 -4.60 2.01 11.65
CA ILE A 128 -5.40 1.16 10.79
C ILE A 128 -4.54 0.67 9.64
N PHE A 129 -4.61 -0.63 9.36
CA PHE A 129 -4.17 -1.21 8.11
C PHE A 129 -5.36 -1.82 7.39
N GLU A 130 -5.60 -1.34 6.17
CA GLU A 130 -6.77 -1.69 5.39
C GLU A 130 -6.34 -2.14 3.99
N ILE A 131 -6.96 -3.21 3.51
CA ILE A 131 -6.79 -3.71 2.14
C ILE A 131 -8.15 -3.69 1.48
N THR A 132 -8.24 -2.99 0.36
CA THR A 132 -9.47 -2.86 -0.43
C THR A 132 -9.26 -3.35 -1.85
N PRO A 133 -10.26 -4.02 -2.46
CA PRO A 133 -10.13 -4.39 -3.86
C PRO A 133 -10.13 -3.13 -4.75
N ALA A 134 -9.33 -3.16 -5.80
CA ALA A 134 -9.35 -2.15 -6.86
C ALA A 134 -10.11 -2.70 -8.06
N TYR A 135 -10.91 -1.85 -8.70
CA TYR A 135 -11.56 -2.20 -9.93
C TYR A 135 -10.48 -2.30 -11.04
N PRO A 136 -10.38 -3.42 -11.76
CA PRO A 136 -9.20 -3.75 -12.57
C PRO A 136 -9.09 -2.97 -13.89
N ARG A 137 -10.02 -2.07 -14.20
CA ARG A 137 -10.10 -1.37 -15.49
C ARG A 137 -10.50 0.08 -15.28
N CYS A 138 -9.89 1.01 -16.00
CA CYS A 138 -10.49 2.32 -16.17
C CYS A 138 -11.72 2.15 -17.06
N ILE A 139 -12.90 2.58 -16.60
CA ILE A 139 -14.10 2.55 -17.46
C ILE A 139 -14.06 3.66 -18.49
N ASN A 140 -14.45 3.34 -19.72
CA ASN A 140 -14.88 4.34 -20.68
C ASN A 140 -16.28 4.83 -20.28
N GLN A 141 -16.38 6.09 -19.89
CA GLN A 141 -17.63 6.76 -19.49
C GLN A 141 -18.64 6.90 -20.65
N GLU A 142 -18.24 6.62 -21.89
CA GLU A 142 -19.13 6.57 -23.05
C GLU A 142 -19.64 5.15 -23.34
N ASN A 143 -19.11 4.12 -22.66
CA ASN A 143 -19.49 2.74 -22.84
C ASN A 143 -20.45 2.27 -21.74
N GLU A 144 -21.74 2.24 -22.06
CA GLU A 144 -22.81 1.82 -21.14
C GLU A 144 -22.59 0.42 -20.54
N GLN A 145 -21.97 -0.51 -21.28
CA GLN A 145 -21.70 -1.87 -20.77
C GLN A 145 -20.62 -1.85 -19.69
N GLU A 146 -19.57 -1.04 -19.86
CA GLU A 146 -18.50 -0.90 -18.87
C GLU A 146 -19.00 -0.19 -17.62
N ILE A 147 -19.82 0.85 -17.78
CA ILE A 147 -20.50 1.53 -16.66
C ILE A 147 -21.36 0.55 -15.88
N ALA A 148 -22.22 -0.22 -16.56
CA ALA A 148 -23.10 -1.20 -15.90
C ALA A 148 -22.30 -2.28 -15.17
N HIS A 149 -21.19 -2.76 -15.75
CA HIS A 149 -20.30 -3.73 -15.11
C HIS A 149 -19.64 -3.15 -13.85
N TYR A 150 -19.13 -1.92 -13.92
CA TYR A 150 -18.54 -1.23 -12.77
C TYR A 150 -19.58 -0.99 -11.66
N GLN A 151 -20.77 -0.50 -11.99
CA GLN A 151 -21.84 -0.30 -11.02
C GLN A 151 -22.23 -1.60 -10.33
N LYS A 152 -22.32 -2.71 -11.07
CA LYS A 152 -22.58 -4.04 -10.50
C LYS A 152 -21.45 -4.46 -9.55
N TRP A 153 -20.19 -4.26 -9.94
CA TRP A 153 -19.06 -4.57 -9.08
C TRP A 153 -19.05 -3.74 -7.79
N MET A 154 -19.37 -2.44 -7.87
CA MET A 154 -19.49 -1.55 -6.71
C MET A 154 -20.61 -1.96 -5.75
N GLN A 155 -21.67 -2.62 -6.22
CA GLN A 155 -22.73 -3.15 -5.34
C GLN A 155 -22.26 -4.32 -4.47
N GLU A 156 -21.27 -5.09 -4.94
CA GLU A 156 -20.69 -6.23 -4.22
C GLU A 156 -19.41 -5.85 -3.46
N TYR A 157 -19.00 -4.59 -3.56
CA TYR A 157 -17.78 -4.06 -2.96
C TYR A 157 -17.76 -4.22 -1.44
N LYS A 158 -16.63 -4.70 -0.92
CA LYS A 158 -16.29 -4.67 0.50
C LYS A 158 -14.78 -4.68 0.70
N PRO A 159 -14.26 -4.02 1.75
CA PRO A 159 -12.87 -4.16 2.14
C PRO A 159 -12.50 -5.64 2.33
N ALA A 160 -11.33 -6.01 1.83
CA ALA A 160 -10.82 -7.37 1.95
C ALA A 160 -10.26 -7.64 3.35
N CYS A 161 -9.70 -6.61 3.98
CA CYS A 161 -9.13 -6.65 5.33
C CYS A 161 -9.17 -5.25 5.93
N LYS A 162 -9.49 -5.16 7.22
CA LYS A 162 -9.32 -3.95 8.02
C LYS A 162 -8.95 -4.37 9.43
N ILE A 163 -7.75 -4.00 9.89
CA ILE A 163 -7.25 -4.37 11.20
C ILE A 163 -6.66 -3.15 11.91
N ILE A 164 -6.71 -3.20 13.24
CA ILE A 164 -5.98 -2.27 14.09
C ILE A 164 -4.60 -2.90 14.36
N ILE A 165 -3.55 -2.19 14.00
CA ILE A 165 -2.18 -2.55 14.34
C ILE A 165 -1.87 -1.95 15.71
N SER A 166 -1.40 -2.79 16.65
CA SER A 166 -0.91 -2.29 17.94
C SER A 166 0.35 -1.43 17.75
N GLN A 167 0.55 -0.43 18.60
CA GLN A 167 1.77 0.40 18.54
C GLN A 167 3.05 -0.45 18.60
N LYS A 168 3.07 -1.48 19.45
CA LYS A 168 4.19 -2.43 19.55
C LYS A 168 4.50 -3.09 18.21
N ALA A 169 3.48 -3.65 17.55
CA ALA A 169 3.65 -4.30 16.25
C ALA A 169 4.10 -3.31 15.17
N ALA A 170 3.53 -2.10 15.14
CA ALA A 170 3.96 -1.06 14.20
C ALA A 170 5.43 -0.65 14.40
N GLN A 171 5.88 -0.57 15.66
CA GLN A 171 7.28 -0.29 15.98
C GLN A 171 8.22 -1.43 15.55
N GLU A 172 7.86 -2.68 15.83
CA GLU A 172 8.61 -3.85 15.36
C GLU A 172 8.73 -3.88 13.84
N TRP A 173 7.66 -3.51 13.11
CA TRP A 173 7.68 -3.44 11.65
C TRP A 173 8.58 -2.33 11.12
N VAL A 174 8.61 -1.16 11.78
CA VAL A 174 9.55 -0.06 11.43
C VAL A 174 10.99 -0.50 11.62
N GLU A 175 11.30 -1.17 12.72
CA GLU A 175 12.64 -1.71 13.01
C GLU A 175 13.05 -2.77 11.98
N GLN A 176 12.13 -3.67 11.61
CA GLN A 176 12.37 -4.65 10.55
C GLN A 176 12.62 -3.99 9.19
N CYS A 177 11.84 -2.97 8.82
CA CYS A 177 12.08 -2.23 7.58
C CYS A 177 13.49 -1.62 7.57
N GLN A 178 13.91 -0.99 8.68
CA GLN A 178 15.24 -0.39 8.78
C GLN A 178 16.35 -1.43 8.62
N GLN A 179 16.25 -2.57 9.32
CA GLN A 179 17.25 -3.64 9.23
C GLN A 179 17.42 -4.16 7.80
N ILE A 180 16.32 -4.30 7.06
CA ILE A 180 16.36 -4.76 5.66
C ILE A 180 16.97 -3.68 4.76
N LEU A 181 16.59 -2.41 4.96
CA LEU A 181 17.16 -1.29 4.22
C LEU A 181 18.68 -1.17 4.43
N ASP A 182 19.15 -1.31 5.67
CA ASP A 182 20.59 -1.31 5.99
C ASP A 182 21.35 -2.43 5.27
N ILE A 183 20.73 -3.62 5.17
CA ILE A 183 21.30 -4.76 4.43
C ILE A 183 21.38 -4.45 2.93
N ILE A 184 20.32 -3.86 2.35
CA ILE A 184 20.28 -3.46 0.94
C ILE A 184 21.39 -2.43 0.66
N ASP A 185 21.52 -1.40 1.48
CA ASP A 185 22.51 -0.34 1.31
C ASP A 185 23.94 -0.87 1.41
N LYS A 186 24.22 -1.73 2.40
CA LYS A 186 25.54 -2.37 2.56
C LYS A 186 25.90 -3.23 1.35
N ASN A 187 24.94 -3.98 0.81
CA ASN A 187 25.17 -4.83 -0.35
C ASN A 187 25.41 -3.99 -1.62
N SER A 188 24.65 -2.92 -1.81
CA SER A 188 24.87 -1.97 -2.92
C SER A 188 26.27 -1.35 -2.86
N GLN A 189 26.71 -0.87 -1.69
CA GLN A 189 28.06 -0.32 -1.53
C GLN A 189 29.16 -1.34 -1.83
N THR A 190 28.96 -2.61 -1.48
CA THR A 190 29.92 -3.68 -1.76
C THR A 190 30.03 -3.96 -3.26
N LEU A 191 28.92 -3.88 -4.00
CA LEU A 191 28.89 -4.08 -5.45
C LEU A 191 29.50 -2.92 -6.24
N TYR A 192 29.31 -1.68 -5.78
CA TYR A 192 29.86 -0.47 -6.42
C TYR A 192 31.26 -0.08 -5.93
N GLY A 193 31.73 -0.67 -4.82
CA GLY A 193 33.07 -0.45 -4.26
C GLY A 193 34.11 -1.48 -4.67
N GLN A 194 33.81 -2.37 -5.62
CA GLN A 194 34.74 -3.35 -6.20
C GLN A 194 35.36 -2.88 -7.53
N GLU A 195 35.64 -1.57 -7.67
CA GLU A 195 36.53 -1.05 -8.72
C GLU A 195 38.00 -1.01 -8.27
#